data_AF-A0A920AD38-F1
#
_entry.id   AF-A0A920AD38-F1
#
_cell.length_a   1.000
_cell.length_b   1.000
_cell.length_c   1.000
_cell.angle_alpha   90.00
_cell.angle_beta   90.00
_cell.angle_gamma   90.00
#
_symmetry.space_group_name_H-M   'P 1'
#
loop_
_entity.id
_entity.type
_entity.pdbx_description
1 polymer ?
#
loop_
_entity_poly.entity_id
_entity_poly.type
_entity_poly.pdbx_seq_one_letter_code
_entity_poly.pdbx_strand_id
1 'polypeptide(L)'
;MKNILPLLILILFLGCQSKNDDEIISFLNQKIDNWHDAASKGNFDNYFNFIANDGIFIGTDISERWTKKNLQTSRNPILKKVKHGHFLLKNVLFV
;
A
#
# COMPACT_ATOMS: atom_id res chain seq x y z
N MET A 1 -5.17 46.79 -20.53
CA MET A 1 -4.58 45.49 -20.11
C MET A 1 -3.21 45.66 -19.43
N LYS A 2 -3.01 46.64 -18.55
CA LYS A 2 -1.69 46.96 -17.95
C LYS A 2 -1.45 46.39 -16.55
N ASN A 3 -2.44 45.72 -15.95
CA ASN A 3 -2.42 45.36 -14.52
C ASN A 3 -2.49 43.83 -14.27
N ILE A 4 -2.27 43.00 -15.30
CA ILE A 4 -2.31 41.52 -15.18
C ILE A 4 -0.96 40.94 -14.74
N LEU A 5 0.14 41.67 -14.97
CA LEU A 5 1.49 41.27 -14.60
C LEU A 5 1.70 40.97 -13.09
N PRO A 6 1.16 41.76 -12.12
CA PRO A 6 1.31 41.42 -10.71
C PRO A 6 0.53 40.17 -10.30
N LEU A 7 -0.58 39.85 -10.98
CA LEU A 7 -1.39 38.67 -10.70
C LEU A 7 -0.66 37.38 -11.12
N LEU A 8 0.08 37.43 -12.24
CA LEU A 8 0.88 36.32 -12.74
C LEU A 8 2.08 36.02 -11.82
N ILE A 9 2.69 37.06 -11.25
CA ILE A 9 3.80 36.94 -10.30
C ILE A 9 3.34 36.34 -8.98
N LEU A 10 2.16 36.71 -8.48
CA LEU A 10 1.60 36.15 -7.25
C LEU A 10 1.32 34.64 -7.34
N ILE A 11 0.92 34.16 -8.52
CA ILE A 11 0.68 32.73 -8.80
C ILE A 11 1.99 31.92 -8.79
N LEU A 12 3.10 32.53 -9.22
CA LEU A 12 4.42 31.89 -9.23
C LEU A 12 4.98 31.64 -7.82
N PHE A 13 4.60 32.45 -6.82
CA PHE A 13 5.06 32.29 -5.44
C PHE A 13 4.33 31.20 -4.64
N LEU A 14 3.18 30.71 -5.11
CA LEU A 14 2.38 29.68 -4.43
C LEU A 14 2.88 28.23 -4.70
N GLY A 15 3.90 28.05 -5.55
CA GLY A 15 4.24 26.75 -6.13
C GLY A 15 5.20 25.85 -5.34
N CYS A 16 5.81 26.30 -4.24
CA CYS A 16 6.81 25.50 -3.54
C CYS A 16 6.30 25.03 -2.17
N GLN A 17 5.69 23.84 -2.13
CA GLN A 17 5.44 23.11 -0.88
C GLN A 17 6.51 22.02 -0.73
N SER A 18 7.54 22.28 0.07
CA SER A 18 8.50 21.26 0.48
C SER A 18 7.86 20.37 1.54
N LYS A 19 7.57 19.12 1.19
CA LYS A 19 7.20 18.11 2.19
C LYS A 19 8.43 17.82 3.04
N ASN A 20 8.31 17.92 4.35
CA ASN A 20 9.39 17.56 5.26
C ASN A 20 9.42 16.04 5.46
N ASP A 21 10.56 15.53 5.92
CA ASP A 21 10.76 14.08 6.10
C ASP A 21 9.74 13.49 7.09
N ASP A 22 9.35 14.24 8.13
CA ASP A 22 8.36 13.81 9.12
C ASP A 22 6.97 13.55 8.52
N GLU A 23 6.50 14.42 7.60
CA GLU A 23 5.23 14.25 6.91
C GLU A 23 5.28 13.02 5.98
N ILE A 24 6.40 12.81 5.29
CA ILE A 24 6.61 11.64 4.43
C ILE A 24 6.61 10.35 5.26
N ILE A 25 7.34 10.31 6.37
CA ILE A 25 7.41 9.15 7.27
C ILE A 25 6.02 8.84 7.84
N SER A 26 5.30 9.86 8.32
CA SER A 26 3.94 9.69 8.85
C SER A 26 2.98 9.13 7.80
N PHE A 27 3.03 9.65 6.57
CA PHE A 27 2.23 9.15 5.46
C PHE A 27 2.55 7.68 5.12
N LEU A 28 3.84 7.30 5.10
CA LEU A 28 4.26 5.92 4.85
C LEU A 28 3.82 4.97 5.96
N ASN A 29 3.95 5.38 7.23
CA ASN A 29 3.48 4.59 8.37
C ASN A 29 1.97 4.32 8.25
N GLN A 30 1.17 5.35 7.96
CA GLN A 30 -0.27 5.19 7.77
C GLN A 30 -0.60 4.21 6.63
N LYS A 31 0.19 4.22 5.54
CA LYS A 31 -0.01 3.29 4.42
C LYS A 31 0.28 1.84 4.83
N ILE A 32 1.34 1.62 5.59
CA ILE A 32 1.70 0.29 6.12
C ILE A 32 0.68 -0.19 7.16
N ASP A 33 0.22 0.67 8.07
CA ASP A 33 -0.80 0.34 9.06
C ASP A 33 -2.11 -0.10 8.40
N ASN A 34 -2.55 0.63 7.38
CA ASN A 34 -3.74 0.26 6.61
C ASN A 34 -3.58 -1.07 5.88
N TRP A 35 -2.37 -1.38 5.40
CA TRP A 35 -2.08 -2.65 4.76
C TRP A 35 -2.17 -3.81 5.77
N HIS A 36 -1.62 -3.64 6.98
CA HIS A 36 -1.74 -4.60 8.07
C HIS A 36 -3.18 -4.76 8.56
N ASP A 37 -3.93 -3.67 8.68
CA ASP A 37 -5.35 -3.69 9.05
C ASP A 37 -6.18 -4.46 8.00
N ALA A 38 -5.96 -4.19 6.71
CA ALA A 38 -6.62 -4.91 5.62
C ALA A 38 -6.33 -6.41 5.69
N ALA A 39 -5.08 -6.80 5.96
CA ALA A 39 -4.72 -8.20 6.17
C ALA A 39 -5.43 -8.82 7.37
N SER A 40 -5.46 -8.13 8.52
CA SER A 40 -6.09 -8.62 9.75
C SER A 40 -7.60 -8.85 9.59
N LYS A 41 -8.25 -8.00 8.79
CA LYS A 41 -9.67 -8.08 8.47
C LYS A 41 -9.98 -9.02 7.31
N GLY A 42 -8.97 -9.60 6.65
CA GLY A 42 -9.15 -10.41 5.44
C GLY A 42 -9.72 -9.62 4.26
N ASN A 43 -9.48 -8.30 4.20
CA ASN A 43 -9.87 -7.43 3.09
C ASN A 43 -8.89 -7.62 1.93
N PHE A 44 -9.25 -8.55 1.04
CA PHE A 44 -8.43 -8.98 -0.08
C PHE A 44 -8.09 -7.84 -1.04
N ASP A 45 -9.08 -7.05 -1.43
CA ASP A 45 -8.88 -5.98 -2.43
C ASP A 45 -7.88 -4.94 -1.92
N ASN A 46 -8.07 -4.44 -0.69
CA ASN A 46 -7.15 -3.45 -0.11
C ASN A 46 -5.75 -4.03 0.13
N TYR A 47 -5.66 -5.28 0.59
CA TYR A 47 -4.37 -5.94 0.82
C TYR A 47 -3.56 -6.09 -0.47
N PHE A 48 -4.18 -6.59 -1.54
CA PHE A 48 -3.48 -6.80 -2.81
C PHE A 48 -3.29 -5.53 -3.62
N ASN A 49 -4.17 -4.54 -3.52
CA ASN A 49 -4.01 -3.25 -4.20
C ASN A 49 -2.83 -2.45 -3.65
N PHE A 50 -2.43 -2.67 -2.39
CA PHE A 50 -1.22 -2.09 -1.85
C PHE A 50 0.05 -2.64 -2.49
N ILE A 51 0.04 -3.91 -2.91
CA ILE A 51 1.19 -4.59 -3.52
C ILE A 51 1.28 -4.18 -5.00
N ALA A 52 2.48 -3.79 -5.45
CA ALA A 52 2.76 -3.49 -6.85
C ALA A 52 2.39 -4.66 -7.78
N ASN A 53 2.14 -4.38 -9.06
CA ASN A 53 1.71 -5.41 -10.02
C ASN A 53 2.76 -6.51 -10.23
N ASP A 54 4.03 -6.15 -10.15
CA ASP A 54 5.22 -7.01 -10.18
C ASP A 54 5.73 -7.38 -8.77
N GLY A 55 4.97 -7.02 -7.72
CA GLY A 55 5.32 -7.28 -6.34
C GLY A 55 5.48 -8.77 -6.05
N ILE A 56 6.51 -9.06 -5.24
CA ILE A 56 6.85 -10.39 -4.76
C ILE A 56 6.58 -10.45 -3.27
N PHE A 57 5.73 -11.38 -2.85
CA PHE A 57 5.55 -11.74 -1.46
C PHE A 57 6.63 -12.74 -1.04
N ILE A 58 7.26 -12.49 0.10
CA ILE A 58 8.21 -13.40 0.75
C ILE A 58 7.59 -13.82 2.08
N GLY A 59 7.37 -15.12 2.24
CA GLY A 59 6.89 -15.71 3.48
C GLY A 59 8.02 -15.98 4.46
N THR A 60 7.68 -16.72 5.51
CA THR A 60 8.62 -17.07 6.57
C THR A 60 9.60 -18.17 6.16
N ASP A 61 9.22 -19.04 5.23
CA ASP A 61 10.08 -20.08 4.70
C ASP A 61 10.76 -19.64 3.39
N ILE A 62 11.97 -20.14 3.14
CA ILE A 62 12.76 -19.77 1.95
C ILE A 62 12.05 -20.14 0.64
N SER A 63 11.23 -21.19 0.65
CA SER A 63 10.44 -21.62 -0.50
C SER A 63 9.16 -20.77 -0.71
N GLU A 64 8.80 -19.94 0.26
CA GLU A 64 7.60 -19.10 0.24
C GLU A 64 7.86 -17.80 -0.52
N ARG A 65 8.01 -17.89 -1.84
CA ARG A 65 8.18 -16.74 -2.73
C ARG A 65 7.09 -16.72 -3.80
N TRP A 66 6.24 -15.70 -3.80
CA TRP A 66 5.10 -15.63 -4.72
C TRP A 66 4.96 -14.28 -5.40
N THR A 67 4.66 -14.30 -6.69
CA THR A 67 4.16 -13.10 -7.38
C THR A 67 2.76 -12.77 -6.88
N LYS A 68 2.37 -11.48 -6.91
CA LYS A 68 1.01 -11.02 -6.59
C LYS A 68 -0.07 -11.89 -7.24
N LYS A 69 0.06 -12.18 -8.55
CA LYS A 69 -0.88 -13.01 -9.31
C LYS A 69 -0.96 -14.46 -8.79
N ASN A 70 0.17 -15.06 -8.45
CA ASN A 70 0.21 -16.44 -7.92
C ASN A 70 -0.39 -16.51 -6.52
N LEU A 71 -0.18 -15.46 -5.72
CA LEU A 71 -0.73 -15.36 -4.38
C LEU A 71 -2.26 -15.16 -4.42
N GLN A 72 -2.77 -14.32 -5.33
CA GLN A 72 -4.21 -14.06 -5.48
C GLN A 72 -5.02 -15.27 -5.95
N THR A 73 -4.44 -16.16 -6.75
CA THR A 73 -5.16 -17.25 -7.45
C THR A 73 -5.45 -18.48 -6.56
N SER A 74 -5.39 -18.32 -5.24
CA SER A 74 -6.00 -19.21 -4.21
C SER A 74 -5.56 -20.68 -4.23
N ARG A 75 -4.30 -20.96 -4.58
CA ARG A 75 -3.67 -22.28 -4.35
C ARG A 75 -2.58 -22.27 -3.26
N ASN A 76 -2.45 -21.15 -2.56
CA ASN A 76 -1.39 -20.98 -1.57
C ASN A 76 -1.85 -21.46 -0.17
N PRO A 77 -1.10 -22.35 0.51
CA PRO A 77 -1.41 -22.78 1.88
C PRO A 77 -1.47 -21.67 2.93
N ILE A 78 -0.88 -20.49 2.66
CA ILE A 78 -0.90 -19.31 3.57
C ILE A 78 -2.27 -18.64 3.64
N LEU A 79 -3.01 -18.63 2.53
CA LEU A 79 -4.33 -18.00 2.45
C LEU A 79 -5.40 -19.00 2.84
N LYS A 80 -5.75 -19.05 4.13
CA LYS A 80 -6.85 -19.90 4.59
C LYS A 80 -8.19 -19.18 4.38
N LYS A 81 -9.00 -19.67 3.44
CA LYS A 81 -10.38 -19.21 3.26
C LYS A 81 -11.16 -19.53 4.53
N VAL A 82 -11.74 -18.52 5.20
CA VAL A 82 -12.71 -18.73 6.28
C VAL A 82 -14.13 -18.72 5.73
N LYS A 83 -15.04 -19.35 6.49
CA LYS A 83 -16.38 -19.80 6.06
C LYS A 83 -17.32 -18.69 5.55
N HIS A 84 -16.96 -17.41 5.72
CA HIS A 84 -17.76 -16.24 5.34
C HIS A 84 -17.12 -15.39 4.23
N GLY A 85 -16.19 -15.94 3.44
CA GLY A 85 -15.57 -15.23 2.32
C GLY A 85 -14.36 -14.35 2.68
N HIS A 86 -14.04 -14.22 3.96
CA HIS A 86 -12.79 -13.64 4.43
C HIS A 86 -11.63 -14.66 4.29
N PHE A 87 -10.39 -14.18 4.16
CA PHE A 87 -9.19 -15.01 4.25
C PHE A 87 -8.38 -14.62 5.48
N LEU A 88 -7.86 -15.60 6.20
CA LEU A 88 -6.86 -15.37 7.24
C LEU A 88 -5.48 -15.70 6.66
N LEU A 89 -4.61 -14.71 6.67
CA LEU A 89 -3.18 -14.89 6.42
C LEU A 89 -2.58 -15.55 7.65
N LYS A 90 -2.32 -16.86 7.59
CA LYS A 90 -1.59 -17.56 8.66
C LYS A 90 -0.11 -17.30 8.50
N ASN A 91 0.56 -16.96 9.60
CA ASN A 91 2.02 -16.79 9.66
C ASN A 91 2.58 -15.76 8.66
N VAL A 92 1.83 -14.72 8.33
CA VAL A 92 2.42 -13.55 7.68
C VAL A 92 3.08 -12.73 8.78
N LEU A 93 4.37 -12.94 8.94
CA LEU A 93 5.21 -12.02 9.69
C LEU A 93 5.25 -10.73 8.85
N PHE A 94 4.56 -9.70 9.32
CA PHE A 94 4.78 -8.35 8.83
C PHE A 94 6.13 -7.91 9.40
N VAL A 95 7.19 -8.03 8.60
CA VAL A 95 8.49 -7.39 8.89
C VAL A 95 8.40 -5.94 8.47
#